data_AF-A0A7Y7YJG7-F1
#
_entry.id   AF-A0A7Y7YJG7-F1
#
_cell.length_a   1.000
_cell.length_b   1.000
_cell.length_c   1.000
_cell.angle_alpha   90.00
_cell.angle_beta   90.00
_cell.angle_gamma   90.00
#
_symmetry.space_group_name_H-M   'P 1'
#
loop_
_entity.id
_entity.type
_entity.pdbx_description
1 polymer ?
#
loop_
_entity_poly.entity_id
_entity_poly.type
_entity_poly.pdbx_seq_one_letter_code
_entity_poly.pdbx_strand_id
1 'polypeptide(L)'
;RLNVALSLRDRLFDKPFYRLVYGDSDLLPGLVVDRFGDILVVQIASATMEAHKEDVIAALTQVLKPSGILFKNDSAARDAEGLNRYVETVFGLVPEWVALEENGVKFEAPVIQGQKTGW
;
A
#
# COMPACT_ATOMS: atom_id res chain seq x y z
N ARG A 1 8.79 -11.11 6.29
CA ARG A 1 8.34 -11.11 4.87
C ARG A 1 8.49 -9.72 4.25
N LEU A 2 7.97 -8.66 4.87
CA LEU A 2 8.16 -7.28 4.39
C LEU A 2 9.63 -6.88 4.14
N ASN A 3 10.56 -7.20 5.05
CA ASN A 3 11.99 -6.95 4.81
C ASN A 3 12.54 -7.65 3.55
N VAL A 4 12.03 -8.84 3.22
CA VAL A 4 12.44 -9.56 2.02
C VAL A 4 11.91 -8.84 0.78
N ALA A 5 10.61 -8.51 0.79
CA ALA A 5 10.00 -7.75 -0.30
C ALA A 5 10.69 -6.39 -0.52
N LEU A 6 10.99 -5.66 0.56
CA LEU A 6 11.74 -4.39 0.54
C LEU A 6 13.13 -4.59 -0.05
N SER A 7 13.89 -5.58 0.43
CA SER A 7 15.26 -5.83 -0.05
C SER A 7 15.33 -6.14 -1.55
N LEU A 8 14.26 -6.72 -2.13
CA LEU A 8 14.16 -6.94 -3.57
C LEU A 8 13.93 -5.62 -4.32
N ARG A 9 13.04 -4.74 -3.81
CA ARG A 9 12.75 -3.46 -4.46
C ARG A 9 13.90 -2.47 -4.33
N ASP A 10 14.61 -2.46 -3.20
CA ASP A 10 15.81 -1.64 -3.01
C ASP A 10 16.94 -1.98 -4.01
N ARG A 11 16.93 -3.18 -4.60
CA ARG A 11 17.87 -3.58 -5.66
C ARG A 11 17.40 -3.19 -7.06
N LEU A 12 16.11 -2.94 -7.25
CA LEU A 12 15.50 -2.73 -8.57
C LEU A 12 15.13 -1.26 -8.82
N PHE A 13 14.96 -0.47 -7.76
CA PHE A 13 14.50 0.90 -7.84
C PHE A 13 15.42 1.83 -7.06
N ASP A 14 15.87 2.90 -7.70
CA ASP A 14 16.68 3.94 -7.06
C ASP A 14 15.84 4.85 -6.15
N LYS A 15 14.52 4.91 -6.38
CA LYS A 15 13.59 5.79 -5.68
C LYS A 15 12.39 5.02 -5.12
N PRO A 16 11.81 5.46 -3.99
CA PRO A 16 10.72 4.78 -3.30
C PRO A 16 9.34 4.95 -3.96
N PHE A 17 9.24 4.74 -5.27
CA PHE A 17 7.99 4.79 -6.04
C PHE A 17 7.77 3.46 -6.75
N TYR A 18 7.08 2.53 -6.11
CA TYR A 18 6.90 1.17 -6.62
C TYR A 18 5.87 0.39 -5.82
N ARG A 19 5.48 -0.78 -6.35
CA ARG A 19 4.77 -1.81 -5.60
C ARG A 19 5.72 -2.58 -4.68
N LEU A 20 5.59 -2.34 -3.38
CA LEU A 20 6.39 -3.00 -2.36
C LEU A 20 5.95 -4.45 -2.15
N VAL A 21 4.64 -4.69 -2.04
CA VAL A 21 4.07 -6.03 -1.80
C VAL A 21 3.03 -6.33 -2.87
N TYR A 22 3.12 -7.51 -3.49
CA TYR A 22 2.18 -7.99 -4.50
C TYR A 22 1.61 -9.37 -4.15
N GLY A 23 0.85 -9.41 -3.04
CA GLY A 23 0.05 -10.57 -2.65
C GLY A 23 0.87 -11.84 -2.47
N ASP A 24 0.39 -12.91 -3.11
CA ASP A 24 0.99 -14.24 -3.12
C ASP A 24 2.44 -14.25 -3.62
N SER A 25 2.79 -13.35 -4.54
CA SER A 25 4.15 -13.28 -5.11
C SER A 25 5.20 -12.91 -4.06
N ASP A 26 4.80 -12.19 -3.00
CA ASP A 26 5.65 -11.82 -1.87
C ASP A 26 5.32 -12.62 -0.60
N LEU A 27 4.61 -13.75 -0.76
CA LEU A 27 4.17 -14.63 0.32
C LEU A 27 3.28 -13.90 1.35
N LEU A 28 2.52 -12.90 0.91
CA LEU A 28 1.56 -12.16 1.73
C LEU A 28 0.18 -12.14 1.02
N PRO A 29 -0.52 -13.29 0.92
CA PRO A 29 -1.76 -13.41 0.15
C PRO A 29 -2.82 -12.39 0.59
N GLY A 30 -3.43 -11.72 -0.39
CA GLY A 30 -4.44 -10.70 -0.14
C GLY A 30 -3.92 -9.36 0.39
N LEU A 31 -2.60 -9.14 0.41
CA LEU A 31 -2.00 -7.83 0.74
C LEU A 31 -1.31 -7.22 -0.49
N VAL A 32 -1.68 -5.99 -0.83
CA VAL A 32 -0.97 -5.16 -1.80
C VAL A 32 -0.53 -3.89 -1.10
N VAL A 33 0.72 -3.48 -1.30
CA VAL A 33 1.26 -2.24 -0.74
C VAL A 33 1.99 -1.50 -1.85
N ASP A 34 1.47 -0.34 -2.21
CA ASP A 34 2.11 0.60 -3.12
C ASP A 34 2.74 1.74 -2.32
N ARG A 35 3.98 2.04 -2.68
CA ARG A 35 4.83 3.02 -1.99
C ARG A 35 4.95 4.26 -2.85
N PHE A 36 4.55 5.39 -2.27
CA PHE A 36 4.63 6.72 -2.83
C PHE A 36 5.55 7.57 -1.96
N GLY A 37 6.86 7.31 -2.04
CA GLY A 37 7.83 7.93 -1.14
C GLY A 37 7.71 7.40 0.28
N ASP A 38 7.30 8.28 1.17
CA ASP A 38 7.02 8.02 2.58
C ASP A 38 5.53 7.76 2.87
N ILE A 39 4.66 7.82 1.85
CA ILE A 39 3.25 7.44 1.95
C ILE A 39 3.05 6.02 1.43
N LEU A 40 2.22 5.24 2.13
CA LEU A 40 1.85 3.88 1.73
C LEU A 40 0.36 3.81 1.42
N VAL A 41 0.01 3.25 0.26
CA VAL A 41 -1.36 2.89 -0.10
C VAL A 41 -1.48 1.38 -0.04
N VAL A 42 -2.35 0.89 0.83
CA VAL A 42 -2.48 -0.53 1.15
C VAL A 42 -3.86 -1.02 0.74
N GLN A 43 -3.90 -2.16 0.08
CA GLN A 43 -5.13 -2.88 -0.21
C GLN A 43 -5.08 -4.25 0.46
N ILE A 44 -6.15 -4.57 1.17
CA ILE A 44 -6.40 -5.87 1.75
C ILE A 44 -7.59 -6.47 1.00
N ALA A 45 -7.43 -7.69 0.52
CA ALA A 45 -8.43 -8.36 -0.30
C ALA A 45 -8.84 -9.74 0.23
N SER A 46 -8.23 -10.25 1.30
CA SER A 46 -8.61 -11.54 1.91
C SER A 46 -9.07 -11.38 3.35
N ALA A 47 -10.03 -12.19 3.77
CA ALA A 47 -10.57 -12.13 5.14
C ALA A 47 -9.50 -12.44 6.20
N THR A 48 -8.56 -13.34 5.89
CA THR A 48 -7.44 -13.64 6.78
C THR A 48 -6.52 -12.44 6.94
N MET A 49 -6.17 -11.75 5.86
CA MET A 49 -5.31 -10.57 5.95
C MET A 49 -6.03 -9.40 6.64
N GLU A 50 -7.34 -9.24 6.45
CA GLU A 50 -8.15 -8.23 7.15
C GLU A 50 -8.14 -8.45 8.67
N ALA A 51 -8.20 -9.70 9.13
CA ALA A 51 -8.12 -10.04 10.55
C ALA A 51 -6.77 -9.64 11.19
N HIS A 52 -5.72 -9.49 10.38
CA HIS A 52 -4.37 -9.10 10.80
C HIS A 52 -4.00 -7.66 10.42
N LYS A 53 -4.97 -6.80 10.09
CA LYS A 53 -4.70 -5.45 9.59
C LYS A 53 -3.89 -4.58 10.56
N GLU A 54 -4.10 -4.74 11.86
CA GLU A 54 -3.33 -4.06 12.92
C GLU A 54 -1.85 -4.48 12.89
N ASP A 55 -1.59 -5.78 12.74
CA ASP A 55 -0.23 -6.34 12.60
C ASP A 55 0.46 -5.80 11.33
N VAL A 56 -0.30 -5.66 10.24
CA VAL A 56 0.18 -5.06 8.98
C VAL A 56 0.59 -3.61 9.20
N ILE A 57 -0.24 -2.80 9.86
CA ILE A 57 0.09 -1.40 10.17
C ILE A 57 1.36 -1.33 11.01
N ALA A 58 1.44 -2.09 12.10
CA ALA A 58 2.60 -2.11 12.98
C ALA A 58 3.88 -2.51 12.23
N ALA A 59 3.82 -3.55 11.39
CA ALA A 59 4.96 -4.03 10.64
C ALA A 59 5.41 -3.04 9.54
N LEU A 60 4.48 -2.39 8.83
CA LEU A 60 4.81 -1.35 7.86
C LEU A 60 5.45 -0.14 8.55
N THR A 61 4.89 0.30 9.67
CA THR A 61 5.45 1.41 10.45
C THR A 61 6.86 1.11 10.95
N GLN A 62 7.09 -0.10 11.46
CA GLN A 62 8.40 -0.51 11.95
C GLN A 62 9.45 -0.59 10.84
N VAL A 63 9.10 -1.17 9.69
CA VAL A 63 10.06 -1.47 8.61
C VAL A 63 10.34 -0.23 7.75
N LEU A 64 9.31 0.54 7.40
CA LEU A 64 9.41 1.61 6.39
C LEU A 64 9.44 3.00 7.00
N LYS A 65 8.98 3.17 8.25
CA LYS A 65 8.82 4.46 8.92
C LYS A 65 8.10 5.51 8.05
N PRO A 66 6.91 5.17 7.51
CA PRO A 66 6.16 6.07 6.64
C PRO A 66 5.62 7.28 7.42
N SER A 67 5.30 8.36 6.72
CA SER A 67 4.59 9.51 7.29
C SER A 67 3.07 9.33 7.27
N GLY A 68 2.57 8.40 6.44
CA GLY A 68 1.15 8.08 6.35
C GLY A 68 0.86 6.71 5.72
N ILE A 69 -0.21 6.06 6.17
CA ILE A 69 -0.73 4.82 5.60
C ILE A 69 -2.23 4.98 5.31
N LEU A 70 -2.60 4.75 4.05
CA LEU A 70 -3.98 4.72 3.58
C LEU A 70 -4.40 3.29 3.31
N PHE A 71 -5.48 2.84 3.93
CA PHE A 71 -6.20 1.65 3.50
C PHE A 71 -7.19 2.04 2.42
N LYS A 72 -6.93 1.56 1.20
CA LYS A 72 -7.76 1.76 0.04
C LYS A 72 -8.48 0.47 -0.34
N ASN A 73 -9.36 0.07 0.57
CA ASN A 73 -10.09 -1.19 0.54
C ASN A 73 -11.45 -1.01 -0.16
N ASP A 74 -11.48 -0.33 -1.31
CA ASP A 74 -12.69 -0.01 -2.08
C ASP A 74 -12.92 -0.93 -3.29
N SER A 75 -11.99 -1.85 -3.53
CA SER A 75 -12.05 -2.82 -4.63
C SER A 75 -13.25 -3.78 -4.50
N ALA A 76 -13.89 -4.06 -5.64
CA ALA A 76 -14.98 -5.04 -5.73
C ALA A 76 -14.55 -6.48 -5.42
N ALA A 77 -13.26 -6.78 -5.45
CA ALA A 77 -12.75 -8.10 -5.06
C ALA A 77 -13.11 -8.47 -3.61
N ARG A 78 -13.33 -7.48 -2.73
CA ARG A 78 -13.68 -7.68 -1.33
C ARG A 78 -15.06 -8.28 -1.12
N ASP A 79 -15.99 -8.05 -2.05
CA ASP A 79 -17.34 -8.60 -1.96
C ASP A 79 -17.36 -10.13 -2.02
N ALA A 80 -16.46 -10.71 -2.83
CA ALA A 80 -16.32 -12.15 -2.97
C ALA A 80 -15.85 -12.82 -1.65
N GLU A 81 -15.15 -12.06 -0.80
CA GLU A 81 -14.68 -12.49 0.52
C GLU A 81 -15.64 -12.06 1.65
N GLY A 82 -16.78 -11.44 1.32
CA GLY A 82 -17.77 -10.95 2.29
C GLY A 82 -17.26 -9.77 3.13
N LEU A 83 -16.29 -9.01 2.63
CA LEU A 83 -15.66 -7.91 3.35
C LEU A 83 -16.27 -6.56 2.98
N ASN A 84 -16.43 -5.69 3.98
CA ASN A 84 -16.87 -4.31 3.76
C ASN A 84 -15.81 -3.54 2.96
N ARG A 85 -16.28 -2.69 2.05
CA ARG A 85 -15.43 -1.74 1.33
C ARG A 85 -15.28 -0.44 2.13
N TYR A 86 -14.06 0.11 2.18
CA TYR A 86 -13.79 1.36 2.87
C TYR A 86 -12.49 2.01 2.36
N VAL A 87 -12.38 3.32 2.60
CA VAL A 87 -11.14 4.07 2.42
C VAL A 87 -10.86 4.81 3.72
N GLU A 88 -9.69 4.58 4.32
CA GLU A 88 -9.38 5.09 5.65
C GLU A 88 -7.88 5.37 5.80
N THR A 89 -7.53 6.54 6.34
CA THR A 89 -6.16 6.81 6.79
C THR A 89 -5.97 6.17 8.16
N VAL A 90 -5.15 5.12 8.22
CA VAL A 90 -4.98 4.29 9.42
C VAL A 90 -3.71 4.62 10.22
N PHE A 91 -2.81 5.41 9.64
CA PHE A 91 -1.62 5.90 10.32
C PHE A 91 -1.17 7.24 9.74
N GLY A 92 -0.72 8.14 10.62
CA GLY A 92 -0.13 9.42 10.24
C GLY A 92 -1.06 10.33 9.44
N LEU A 93 -0.50 11.03 8.45
CA LEU A 93 -1.24 11.93 7.57
C LEU A 93 -1.04 11.49 6.11
N VAL A 94 -2.14 11.30 5.39
CA VAL A 94 -2.12 11.05 3.95
C VAL A 94 -2.77 12.24 3.24
N PRO A 95 -2.00 13.02 2.47
CA PRO A 95 -2.54 14.12 1.67
C PRO A 95 -3.52 13.63 0.60
N GLU A 96 -4.39 14.52 0.13
CA GLU A 96 -5.31 14.22 -0.97
C GLU A 96 -4.55 13.93 -2.28
N TRP A 97 -3.50 14.70 -2.54
CA TRP A 97 -2.58 14.56 -3.68
C TRP A 97 -1.20 14.15 -3.18
N VAL A 98 -0.71 13.02 -3.67
CA VAL A 98 0.58 12.47 -3.27
C VAL A 98 1.54 12.52 -4.45
N ALA A 99 2.71 13.12 -4.24
CA ALA A 99 3.75 13.21 -5.25
C ALA A 99 4.34 11.82 -5.54
N LEU A 100 4.64 11.57 -6.82
CA LEU A 100 5.38 10.39 -7.25
C LEU A 100 6.34 10.72 -8.39
N GLU A 101 7.30 9.84 -8.62
CA GLU A 101 8.21 9.96 -9.74
C GLU A 101 8.31 8.65 -10.52
N GLU A 102 8.17 8.73 -11.84
CA GLU A 102 8.36 7.60 -12.75
C GLU A 102 9.29 8.05 -13.88
N ASN A 103 10.37 7.31 -14.12
CA ASN A 103 11.33 7.55 -15.20
C ASN A 103 11.88 9.00 -15.25
N GLY A 104 12.08 9.63 -14.09
CA GLY A 104 12.57 11.01 -13.99
C GLY A 104 11.49 12.08 -14.11
N VAL A 105 10.23 11.71 -14.36
CA VAL A 105 9.10 12.63 -14.48
C VAL A 105 8.30 12.62 -13.18
N LYS A 106 7.97 13.81 -12.67
CA LYS A 106 7.20 14.00 -11.45
C LYS A 106 5.71 14.11 -11.76
N PHE A 107 4.90 13.40 -10.99
CA PHE A 107 3.44 13.42 -11.06
C PHE A 107 2.84 13.62 -9.67
N GLU A 108 1.54 13.87 -9.63
CA GLU A 108 0.74 13.85 -8.40
C GLU A 108 -0.47 12.93 -8.61
N ALA A 109 -0.72 12.07 -7.63
CA ALA A 109 -1.80 11.09 -7.66
C ALA A 109 -2.84 11.42 -6.59
N PRO A 110 -4.14 11.46 -6.93
CA PRO A 110 -5.21 11.62 -5.94
C PRO A 110 -5.46 10.28 -5.25
N VAL A 111 -4.58 9.85 -4.35
CA VAL A 111 -4.59 8.47 -3.82
C VAL A 111 -5.86 8.13 -3.04
N ILE A 112 -6.56 9.11 -2.47
CA ILE A 112 -7.80 8.90 -1.72
C ILE A 112 -9.00 8.68 -2.66
N GLN A 113 -9.13 9.50 -3.71
CA GLN A 113 -10.31 9.53 -4.58
C GLN A 113 -10.11 8.83 -5.95
N GLY A 114 -8.87 8.63 -6.39
CA GLY A 114 -8.54 8.05 -7.68
C GLY A 114 -8.92 6.56 -7.78
N GLN A 115 -8.97 5.99 -8.98
CA GLN A 115 -9.20 4.54 -9.12
C GLN A 115 -7.97 3.70 -8.71
N LYS A 116 -8.19 2.45 -8.32
CA LYS A 116 -7.15 1.50 -7.86
C LYS A 116 -6.32 2.09 -6.73
N THR A 117 -5.07 2.44 -6.98
CA THR A 117 -4.11 2.94 -5.99
C THR A 117 -3.84 4.43 -6.16
N GLY A 118 -4.51 5.08 -7.13
CA GLY A 118 -4.33 6.49 -7.47
C GLY A 118 -3.36 6.74 -8.63
N TRP A 119 -2.62 5.72 -9.04
CA TRP A 119 -1.64 5.69 -10.12
C TRP A 119 -1.53 4.24 -10.62
#